data_AF-A0A382Q961-F1
#
_entry.id   AF-A0A382Q961-F1
#
_cell.length_a   1.000
_cell.length_b   1.000
_cell.length_c   1.000
_cell.angle_alpha   90.00
_cell.angle_beta   90.00
_cell.angle_gamma   90.00
#
_symmetry.space_group_name_H-M   'P 1'
#
loop_
_entity.id
_entity.type
_entity.pdbx_description
1 polymer ?
#
loop_
_entity_poly.entity_id
_entity_poly.type
_entity_poly.pdbx_seq_one_letter_code
_entity_poly.pdbx_strand_id
1 'polypeptide(L)'
;MQNVFLRPILSFLKSAGFTMVLASIILLTSTILWAEDTKLGPTTPLNKLVELALDHNSKNRANSKYLPPEEITFLIKKYYYQIGTQVEQLATAREVQAHFQKAIDKSTEIFDSGEGDVSQTDITKLKLGLSNTLDNIIGLEHDLQIGKLSLGGLINQELREANDIFTADPIPIDFSYISFDDYLTAKNLTPEKKKLTGKAGTPNKKNN
;
A
#
# COMPACT_ATOMS: atom_id res chain seq x y z
N MET A 1 1.63 65.67 3.55
CA MET A 1 2.87 64.95 3.94
C MET A 1 2.49 63.80 4.85
N GLN A 2 2.39 62.59 4.32
CA GLN A 2 2.33 61.31 5.04
C GLN A 2 2.55 60.22 3.97
N ASN A 3 3.21 59.11 4.33
CA ASN A 3 3.53 57.92 3.50
C ASN A 3 4.99 57.72 3.05
N VAL A 4 5.97 57.96 3.94
CA VAL A 4 7.35 57.45 3.73
C VAL A 4 7.73 56.34 4.74
N PHE A 5 6.99 56.18 5.84
CA PHE A 5 7.37 55.25 6.93
C PHE A 5 6.74 53.84 6.89
N LEU A 6 5.80 53.55 5.99
CA LEU A 6 5.10 52.23 5.94
C LEU A 6 5.70 51.22 4.96
N ARG A 7 6.56 51.65 4.02
CA ARG A 7 7.21 50.74 3.05
C ARG A 7 8.27 49.81 3.67
N PRO A 8 9.12 50.23 4.64
CA PRO A 8 10.13 49.34 5.21
C PRO A 8 9.52 48.23 6.08
N ILE A 9 8.45 48.56 6.80
CA ILE A 9 7.77 47.65 7.75
C ILE A 9 7.05 46.53 6.99
N LEU A 10 6.44 46.83 5.84
CA LEU A 10 5.77 45.83 5.00
C LEU A 10 6.76 44.88 4.29
N SER A 11 7.97 45.36 3.99
CA SER A 11 9.05 44.53 3.43
C SER A 11 9.62 43.56 4.48
N PHE A 12 9.81 44.05 5.72
CA PHE A 12 10.28 43.23 6.84
C PHE A 12 9.30 42.11 7.19
N LEU A 13 7.99 42.38 7.20
CA LEU A 13 6.95 41.39 7.51
C LEU A 13 6.86 40.28 6.46
N LYS A 14 7.11 40.59 5.18
CA LYS A 14 7.19 39.58 4.11
C LYS A 14 8.40 38.66 4.27
N SER A 15 9.56 39.20 4.67
CA SER A 15 10.77 38.39 4.89
C SER A 15 10.68 37.53 6.16
N ALA A 16 10.04 38.04 7.21
CA ALA A 16 9.81 37.31 8.45
C ALA A 16 8.81 36.17 8.25
N GLY A 17 7.74 36.39 7.47
CA GLY A 17 6.81 35.33 7.09
C GLY A 17 7.48 34.24 6.25
N PHE A 18 8.35 34.63 5.30
CA PHE A 18 9.05 33.67 4.43
C PHE A 18 10.07 32.83 5.21
N THR A 19 10.80 33.44 6.15
CA THR A 19 11.74 32.72 7.03
C THR A 19 11.02 31.78 8.00
N MET A 20 9.85 32.16 8.52
CA MET A 20 9.01 31.26 9.32
C MET A 20 8.51 30.05 8.51
N VAL A 21 8.03 30.27 7.29
CA VAL A 21 7.56 29.19 6.42
C VAL A 21 8.72 28.25 6.04
N LEU A 22 9.89 28.80 5.69
CA LEU A 22 11.07 28.00 5.37
C LEU A 22 11.58 27.21 6.58
N ALA A 23 11.58 27.81 7.77
CA ALA A 23 11.91 27.12 9.02
C ALA A 23 10.91 26.01 9.35
N SER A 24 9.63 26.21 9.04
CA SER A 24 8.58 25.21 9.23
C SER A 24 8.73 24.03 8.27
N ILE A 25 9.14 24.30 7.02
CA ILE A 25 9.45 23.26 6.02
C ILE A 25 10.69 22.47 6.45
N ILE A 26 11.73 23.13 6.95
CA ILE A 26 12.96 22.48 7.45
C ILE A 26 12.68 21.65 8.72
N LEU A 27 11.78 22.11 9.60
CA LEU A 27 11.34 21.30 10.73
C LEU A 27 10.51 20.08 10.28
N LEU A 28 9.68 20.24 9.25
CA LEU A 28 8.85 19.14 8.73
C LEU A 28 9.67 18.09 7.98
N THR A 29 10.79 18.48 7.35
CA THR A 29 11.70 17.53 6.69
C THR A 29 12.70 16.89 7.64
N SER A 30 13.08 17.57 8.73
CA SER A 30 13.97 16.98 9.75
C SER A 30 13.28 15.97 10.66
N THR A 31 11.95 15.94 10.74
CA THR A 31 11.22 14.84 11.40
C THR A 31 11.07 13.58 10.53
N ILE A 32 11.46 13.64 9.25
CA ILE A 32 11.39 12.50 8.30
C ILE A 32 12.73 11.73 8.25
N LEU A 33 13.83 12.35 8.66
CA LEU A 33 15.12 11.68 8.87
C LEU A 33 15.22 11.33 10.36
N TRP A 34 15.44 10.06 10.69
CA TRP A 34 15.33 9.41 12.01
C TRP A 34 13.98 8.75 12.30
N ALA A 35 13.53 7.89 11.38
CA ALA A 35 12.91 6.65 11.83
C ALA A 35 14.05 5.75 12.35
N GLU A 36 14.33 5.84 13.64
CA GLU A 36 15.10 4.83 14.37
C GLU A 36 14.46 3.46 14.07
N ASP A 37 15.26 2.50 13.61
CA ASP A 37 14.85 1.11 13.38
C ASP A 37 14.24 0.57 14.68
N THR A 38 12.91 0.68 14.76
CA THR A 38 12.16 0.30 15.93
C THR A 38 12.16 -1.22 15.98
N LYS A 39 12.97 -1.74 16.91
CA LYS A 39 13.02 -3.14 17.34
C LYS A 39 11.64 -3.80 17.25
N LEU A 40 11.55 -4.86 16.44
CA LEU A 40 10.36 -5.67 16.23
C LEU A 40 9.81 -6.18 17.58
N GLY A 41 8.59 -5.74 17.94
CA GLY A 41 7.81 -6.29 19.04
C GLY A 41 7.24 -7.68 18.73
N PRO A 42 6.67 -8.37 19.73
CA PRO A 42 6.16 -9.73 19.57
C PRO A 42 4.91 -9.74 18.68
N THR A 43 5.08 -10.24 17.46
CA THR A 43 4.08 -10.40 16.41
C THR A 43 3.00 -11.42 16.80
N THR A 44 1.71 -11.14 16.52
CA THR A 44 0.60 -12.05 16.84
C THR A 44 0.47 -13.13 15.75
N PRO A 45 0.47 -14.43 16.10
CA PRO A 45 0.40 -15.50 15.10
C PRO A 45 -1.01 -15.63 14.49
N LEU A 46 -1.06 -16.08 13.22
CA LEU A 46 -2.31 -16.22 12.44
C LEU A 46 -3.40 -17.03 13.16
N ASN A 47 -3.04 -18.15 13.79
CA ASN A 47 -4.01 -19.00 14.50
C ASN A 47 -4.71 -18.25 15.64
N LYS A 48 -3.96 -17.44 16.40
CA LYS A 48 -4.49 -16.62 17.48
C LYS A 48 -5.42 -15.53 16.96
N LEU A 49 -5.12 -14.94 15.81
CA LEU A 49 -6.00 -13.97 15.15
C LEU A 49 -7.31 -14.62 14.69
N VAL A 50 -7.25 -15.84 14.16
CA VAL A 50 -8.45 -16.62 13.80
C VAL A 50 -9.29 -16.92 15.04
N GLU A 51 -8.69 -17.37 16.13
CA GLU A 51 -9.40 -17.64 17.39
C GLU A 51 -10.11 -16.39 17.93
N LEU A 52 -9.41 -15.24 17.98
CA LEU A 52 -9.98 -13.97 18.42
C LEU A 52 -11.16 -13.53 17.54
N ALA A 53 -11.01 -13.65 16.22
CA ALA A 53 -12.06 -13.26 15.28
C ALA A 53 -13.29 -14.16 15.40
N LEU A 54 -13.09 -15.48 15.57
CA LEU A 54 -14.19 -16.43 15.74
C LEU A 54 -14.93 -16.19 17.07
N ASP A 55 -14.22 -15.93 18.16
CA ASP A 55 -14.83 -15.56 19.45
C ASP A 55 -15.65 -14.27 19.32
N HIS A 56 -15.07 -13.21 18.74
CA HIS A 56 -15.76 -11.94 18.52
C HIS A 56 -16.99 -12.10 17.60
N ASN A 57 -16.87 -12.85 16.51
CA ASN A 57 -17.97 -13.11 15.60
C ASN A 57 -19.09 -13.94 16.25
N SER A 58 -18.75 -14.91 17.11
CA SER A 58 -19.74 -15.73 17.81
C SER A 58 -20.63 -14.92 18.76
N LYS A 59 -20.09 -13.86 19.37
CA LYS A 59 -20.84 -12.92 20.22
C LYS A 59 -21.87 -12.10 19.43
N ASN A 60 -21.74 -12.05 18.11
CA ASN A 60 -22.64 -11.34 17.20
C ASN A 60 -23.65 -12.26 16.49
N ARG A 61 -23.85 -13.51 16.92
CA ARG A 61 -24.68 -14.51 16.21
C ARG A 61 -26.13 -14.10 15.92
N ALA A 62 -26.70 -13.20 16.74
CA ALA A 62 -28.05 -12.66 16.55
C ALA A 62 -28.08 -11.36 15.71
N ASN A 63 -26.91 -10.86 15.30
CA ASN A 63 -26.74 -9.63 14.54
C ASN A 63 -26.64 -9.95 13.04
N SER A 64 -27.15 -9.06 12.18
CA SER A 64 -26.97 -9.15 10.73
C SER A 64 -25.51 -9.05 10.27
N LYS A 65 -24.60 -8.66 11.17
CA LYS A 65 -23.14 -8.64 10.96
C LYS A 65 -22.45 -10.00 11.18
N TYR A 66 -23.15 -11.05 11.61
CA TYR A 66 -22.57 -12.39 11.75
C TYR A 66 -22.14 -12.93 10.39
N LEU A 67 -20.89 -13.41 10.31
CA LEU A 67 -20.38 -14.12 9.13
C LEU A 67 -20.18 -15.61 9.43
N PRO A 68 -20.28 -16.50 8.44
CA PRO A 68 -19.88 -17.90 8.60
C PRO A 68 -18.42 -18.02 9.07
N PRO A 69 -18.08 -19.02 9.93
CA PRO A 69 -16.71 -19.23 10.40
C PRO A 69 -15.67 -19.37 9.28
N GLU A 70 -16.06 -19.96 8.15
CA GLU A 70 -15.21 -20.12 6.96
C GLU A 70 -14.87 -18.77 6.34
N GLU A 71 -15.84 -17.85 6.30
CA GLU A 71 -15.67 -16.50 5.78
C GLU A 71 -14.77 -15.66 6.69
N ILE A 72 -14.97 -15.73 8.01
CA ILE A 72 -14.07 -15.09 8.98
C ILE A 72 -12.64 -15.59 8.81
N THR A 73 -12.46 -16.91 8.74
CA THR A 73 -11.14 -17.53 8.57
C THR A 73 -10.47 -17.08 7.28
N PHE A 74 -11.24 -16.99 6.19
CA PHE A 74 -10.76 -16.49 4.91
C PHE A 74 -10.32 -15.02 4.99
N LEU A 75 -11.15 -14.14 5.56
CA LEU A 75 -10.85 -12.72 5.67
C LEU A 75 -9.61 -12.46 6.55
N ILE A 76 -9.48 -13.17 7.68
CA ILE A 76 -8.30 -13.08 8.53
C ILE A 76 -7.04 -13.46 7.73
N LYS A 77 -7.05 -14.61 7.05
CA LYS A 77 -5.91 -15.03 6.21
C LYS A 77 -5.59 -14.02 5.12
N LYS A 78 -6.60 -13.52 4.43
CA LYS A 78 -6.45 -12.53 3.36
C LYS A 78 -5.73 -11.29 3.88
N TYR A 79 -6.24 -10.66 4.94
CA TYR A 79 -5.64 -9.43 5.46
C TYR A 79 -4.28 -9.68 6.11
N TYR A 80 -4.10 -10.81 6.79
CA TYR A 80 -2.81 -11.20 7.36
C TYR A 80 -1.71 -11.25 6.31
N TYR A 81 -1.92 -12.00 5.22
CA TYR A 81 -0.92 -12.12 4.16
C TYR A 81 -0.78 -10.84 3.34
N GLN A 82 -1.88 -10.12 3.10
CA GLN A 82 -1.82 -8.84 2.40
C GLN A 82 -0.96 -7.82 3.15
N ILE A 83 -1.18 -7.66 4.45
CA ILE A 83 -0.37 -6.77 5.31
C ILE A 83 1.09 -7.21 5.27
N GLY A 84 1.35 -8.51 5.41
CA GLY A 84 2.70 -9.04 5.38
C GLY A 84 3.45 -8.69 4.10
N THR A 85 2.85 -8.98 2.94
CA THR A 85 3.41 -8.62 1.63
C THR A 85 3.63 -7.11 1.48
N GLN A 86 2.70 -6.28 1.95
CA GLN A 86 2.80 -4.83 1.86
C GLN A 86 3.93 -4.25 2.72
N VAL A 87 4.20 -4.84 3.89
CA VAL A 87 5.34 -4.46 4.73
C VAL A 87 6.66 -4.73 4.02
N GLU A 88 6.81 -5.89 3.39
CA GLU A 88 8.00 -6.23 2.61
C GLU A 88 8.18 -5.30 1.41
N GLN A 89 7.11 -5.09 0.64
CA GLN A 89 7.11 -4.17 -0.51
C GLN A 89 7.48 -2.74 -0.10
N LEU A 90 7.01 -2.28 1.06
CA LEU A 90 7.34 -0.97 1.60
C LEU A 90 8.81 -0.87 1.98
N ALA A 91 9.38 -1.91 2.59
CA ALA A 91 10.81 -1.97 2.90
C ALA A 91 11.66 -1.89 1.62
N THR A 92 11.34 -2.69 0.60
CA THR A 92 12.02 -2.65 -0.70
C THR A 92 11.87 -1.28 -1.38
N ALA A 93 10.68 -0.68 -1.35
CA ALA A 93 10.46 0.64 -1.96
C ALA A 93 11.29 1.74 -1.27
N ARG A 94 11.44 1.69 0.06
CA ARG A 94 12.30 2.62 0.82
C ARG A 94 13.79 2.43 0.51
N GLU A 95 14.24 1.20 0.30
CA GLU A 95 15.61 0.93 -0.18
C GLU A 95 15.84 1.52 -1.58
N VAL A 96 14.90 1.30 -2.50
CA VAL A 96 14.94 1.88 -3.85
C VAL A 96 14.94 3.41 -3.82
N GLN A 97 14.14 4.02 -2.94
CA GLN A 97 14.14 5.47 -2.71
C GLN A 97 15.53 5.98 -2.31
N ALA A 98 16.18 5.31 -1.35
CA ALA A 98 17.52 5.68 -0.89
C ALA A 98 18.56 5.56 -2.02
N HIS A 99 18.45 4.52 -2.87
CA HIS A 99 19.31 4.38 -4.05
C HIS A 99 19.10 5.49 -5.06
N PHE A 100 17.86 5.88 -5.35
CA PHE A 100 17.58 7.01 -6.24
C PHE A 100 18.14 8.31 -5.68
N GLN A 101 17.96 8.59 -4.39
CA GLN A 101 18.49 9.80 -3.77
C GLN A 101 20.02 9.86 -3.91
N LYS A 102 20.72 8.77 -3.56
CA LYS A 102 22.18 8.66 -3.72
C LYS A 102 22.63 8.83 -5.18
N ALA A 103 21.89 8.26 -6.13
CA ALA A 103 22.19 8.39 -7.55
C ALA A 103 22.00 9.83 -8.06
N ILE A 104 20.96 10.53 -7.60
CA ILE A 104 20.69 11.93 -7.91
C ILE A 104 21.80 12.81 -7.37
N ASP A 105 22.18 12.64 -6.10
CA ASP A 105 23.23 13.44 -5.45
C ASP A 105 24.55 13.30 -6.21
N LYS A 106 24.98 12.05 -6.47
CA LYS A 106 26.21 11.78 -7.22
C LYS A 106 26.17 12.30 -8.66
N SER A 107 25.05 12.13 -9.35
CA SER A 107 24.90 12.62 -10.74
C SER A 107 24.91 14.14 -10.81
N THR A 108 24.36 14.80 -9.79
CA THR A 108 24.38 16.27 -9.68
C THR A 108 25.80 16.77 -9.42
N GLU A 109 26.56 16.13 -8.53
CA GLU A 109 27.98 16.46 -8.29
C GLU A 109 28.82 16.34 -9.57
N ILE A 110 28.66 15.23 -10.31
CA ILE A 110 29.34 14.99 -11.58
C ILE A 110 28.97 16.09 -12.59
N PHE A 111 27.68 16.38 -12.77
CA PHE A 111 27.21 17.42 -13.68
C PHE A 111 27.74 18.82 -13.31
N ASP A 112 27.70 19.20 -12.04
CA ASP A 112 28.13 20.50 -11.55
C ASP A 112 29.65 20.69 -11.64
N SER A 113 30.42 19.60 -11.50
CA SER A 113 31.88 19.61 -11.67
C SER A 113 32.33 19.74 -13.13
N GLY A 114 31.44 19.46 -14.09
CA GLY A 114 31.80 19.35 -15.50
C GLY A 114 32.70 18.15 -15.82
N GLU A 115 32.94 17.25 -14.87
CA GLU A 115 33.67 16.00 -15.05
C GLU A 115 32.68 14.88 -15.39
N GLY A 116 32.93 14.13 -16.47
CA GLY A 116 32.10 12.96 -16.85
C GLY A 116 30.95 13.26 -17.83
N ASP A 117 30.25 12.19 -18.21
CA ASP A 117 29.19 12.22 -19.25
C ASP A 117 27.81 12.01 -18.59
N VAL A 118 27.43 12.93 -17.70
CA VAL A 118 26.09 12.97 -17.11
C VAL A 118 25.37 14.20 -17.62
N SER A 119 24.20 14.02 -18.23
CA SER A 119 23.39 15.14 -18.71
C SER A 119 22.31 15.54 -17.70
N GLN A 120 21.80 16.78 -17.84
CA GLN A 120 20.61 17.22 -17.11
C GLN A 120 19.40 16.31 -17.35
N THR A 121 19.30 15.70 -18.55
CA THR A 121 18.26 14.73 -18.88
C THR A 121 18.38 13.46 -18.04
N ASP A 122 19.59 12.99 -17.77
CA ASP A 122 19.81 11.79 -16.95
C ASP A 122 19.43 12.05 -15.49
N ILE A 123 19.82 13.20 -14.94
CA ILE A 123 19.37 13.65 -13.61
C ILE A 123 17.84 13.74 -13.55
N THR A 124 17.21 14.26 -14.60
CA THR A 124 15.75 14.38 -14.68
C THR A 124 15.08 13.00 -14.68
N LYS A 125 15.61 12.02 -15.41
CA LYS A 125 15.09 10.63 -15.39
C LYS A 125 15.18 10.02 -13.99
N LEU A 126 16.30 10.23 -13.29
CA LEU A 126 16.46 9.75 -11.91
C LEU A 126 15.43 10.38 -10.97
N LYS A 127 15.19 11.69 -11.08
CA LYS A 127 14.16 12.40 -10.30
C LYS A 127 12.75 11.90 -10.59
N LEU A 128 12.43 11.58 -11.85
CA LEU A 128 11.15 10.96 -12.22
C LEU A 128 11.02 9.55 -11.61
N GLY A 129 12.10 8.74 -11.64
CA GLY A 129 12.14 7.44 -10.98
C GLY A 129 11.92 7.53 -9.47
N LEU A 130 12.55 8.51 -8.81
CA LEU A 130 12.32 8.82 -7.39
C LEU A 130 10.86 9.19 -7.13
N SER A 131 10.28 10.08 -7.95
CA SER A 131 8.88 10.51 -7.80
C SER A 131 7.90 9.34 -7.89
N ASN A 132 8.09 8.43 -8.84
CA ASN A 132 7.27 7.22 -8.96
C ASN A 132 7.44 6.29 -7.76
N THR A 133 8.67 6.19 -7.23
CA THR A 133 8.94 5.38 -6.02
C THR A 133 8.24 5.95 -4.81
N LEU A 134 8.22 7.28 -4.65
CA LEU A 134 7.51 7.97 -3.58
C LEU A 134 5.99 7.77 -3.68
N ASP A 135 5.43 7.83 -4.88
CA ASP A 135 3.99 7.55 -5.11
C ASP A 135 3.63 6.11 -4.73
N ASN A 136 4.46 5.14 -5.11
CA ASN A 136 4.31 3.74 -4.71
C ASN A 136 4.36 3.56 -3.18
N ILE A 137 5.28 4.24 -2.49
CA ILE A 137 5.38 4.21 -1.03
C ILE A 137 4.08 4.71 -0.40
N ILE A 138 3.54 5.84 -0.87
CA ILE A 138 2.28 6.40 -0.35
C ILE A 138 1.12 5.40 -0.55
N GLY A 139 1.03 4.80 -1.74
CA GLY A 139 0.02 3.76 -2.02
C GLY A 139 0.13 2.56 -1.08
N LEU A 140 1.33 2.05 -0.88
CA LEU A 140 1.61 0.93 0.03
C LEU A 140 1.26 1.25 1.49
N GLU A 141 1.63 2.44 1.97
CA GLU A 141 1.31 2.88 3.32
C GLU A 141 -0.20 3.00 3.53
N HIS A 142 -0.92 3.55 2.56
CA HIS A 142 -2.38 3.66 2.62
C HIS A 142 -3.05 2.28 2.63
N ASP A 143 -2.64 1.38 1.74
CA ASP A 143 -3.23 0.05 1.68
C ASP A 143 -2.91 -0.79 2.94
N LEU A 144 -1.73 -0.59 3.54
CA LEU A 144 -1.36 -1.18 4.81
C LEU A 144 -2.30 -0.73 5.93
N GLN A 145 -2.65 0.56 5.99
CA GLN A 145 -3.60 1.09 6.97
C GLN A 145 -5.00 0.50 6.76
N ILE A 146 -5.47 0.38 5.52
CA ILE A 146 -6.74 -0.29 5.21
C ILE A 146 -6.71 -1.75 5.68
N GLY A 147 -5.63 -2.46 5.40
CA GLY A 147 -5.44 -3.85 5.84
C GLY A 147 -5.55 -3.97 7.36
N LYS A 148 -4.82 -3.14 8.10
CA LYS A 148 -4.85 -3.10 9.57
C LYS A 148 -6.23 -2.77 10.13
N LEU A 149 -6.92 -1.77 9.59
CA LEU A 149 -8.28 -1.40 9.99
C LEU A 149 -9.25 -2.56 9.75
N SER A 150 -9.15 -3.21 8.60
CA SER A 150 -10.00 -4.34 8.23
C SER A 150 -9.78 -5.54 9.15
N LEU A 151 -8.51 -5.89 9.40
CA LEU A 151 -8.16 -6.99 10.30
C LEU A 151 -8.52 -6.69 11.75
N GLY A 152 -8.21 -5.48 12.23
CA GLY A 152 -8.54 -5.01 13.57
C GLY A 152 -10.04 -5.02 13.85
N GLY A 153 -10.85 -4.65 12.84
CA GLY A 153 -12.31 -4.73 12.92
C GLY A 153 -12.84 -6.17 13.12
N LEU A 154 -12.17 -7.18 12.54
CA LEU A 154 -12.57 -8.57 12.69
C LEU A 154 -12.29 -9.11 14.10
N ILE A 155 -11.18 -8.70 14.72
CA ILE A 155 -10.77 -9.12 16.07
C ILE A 155 -11.22 -8.16 17.19
N ASN A 156 -11.86 -7.04 16.83
CA ASN A 156 -12.23 -5.94 17.74
C ASN A 156 -11.03 -5.41 18.56
N GLN A 157 -9.89 -5.23 17.89
CA GLN A 157 -8.66 -4.68 18.46
C GLN A 157 -8.01 -3.73 17.47
N GLU A 158 -7.36 -2.68 17.97
CA GLU A 158 -6.58 -1.77 17.14
C GLU A 158 -5.21 -2.39 16.83
N LEU A 159 -4.82 -2.43 15.56
CA LEU A 159 -3.49 -2.82 15.11
C LEU A 159 -2.72 -1.55 14.78
N ARG A 160 -1.78 -1.18 15.64
CA ARG A 160 -1.08 0.11 15.56
C ARG A 160 0.21 -0.01 14.78
N GLU A 161 1.03 -0.98 15.13
CA GLU A 161 2.37 -1.10 14.56
C GLU A 161 2.35 -1.98 13.30
N ALA A 162 3.26 -1.69 12.36
CA ALA A 162 3.44 -2.57 11.19
C ALA A 162 3.91 -3.97 11.62
N ASN A 163 4.53 -4.05 12.79
CA ASN A 163 5.10 -5.25 13.39
C ASN A 163 4.09 -6.03 14.26
N ASP A 164 2.78 -5.75 14.20
CA ASP A 164 1.78 -6.50 14.97
C ASP A 164 1.49 -7.89 14.37
N ILE A 165 1.97 -8.16 13.14
CA ILE A 165 1.63 -9.35 12.35
C ILE A 165 2.90 -10.07 11.89
N PHE A 166 2.98 -11.38 12.13
CA PHE A 166 4.15 -12.20 11.80
C PHE A 166 4.22 -12.47 10.30
N THR A 167 5.20 -11.89 9.61
CA THR A 167 5.61 -12.32 8.27
C THR A 167 6.59 -13.49 8.40
N ALA A 168 6.05 -14.71 8.36
CA ALA A 168 6.85 -15.84 7.93
C ALA A 168 7.03 -15.75 6.41
N ASP A 169 8.15 -16.26 5.88
CA ASP A 169 8.32 -16.40 4.44
C ASP A 169 7.07 -17.06 3.83
N PRO A 170 6.50 -16.50 2.75
CA PRO A 170 5.31 -17.05 2.13
C PRO A 170 5.60 -18.48 1.69
N ILE A 171 4.91 -19.46 2.29
CA ILE A 171 5.02 -20.86 1.91
C ILE A 171 4.23 -21.04 0.61
N PRO A 172 4.86 -21.50 -0.48
CA PRO A 172 4.12 -21.84 -1.69
C PRO A 172 3.04 -22.88 -1.37
N ILE A 173 1.79 -22.54 -1.66
CA ILE A 173 0.71 -23.50 -1.54
C ILE A 173 0.80 -24.42 -2.74
N ASP A 174 1.07 -25.71 -2.49
CA ASP A 174 0.97 -26.74 -3.52
C ASP A 174 -0.49 -26.89 -3.95
N PHE A 175 -0.84 -26.27 -5.08
CA PHE A 175 -2.16 -26.38 -5.66
C PHE A 175 -2.16 -27.53 -6.66
N SER A 176 -2.66 -28.69 -6.22
CA SER A 176 -2.59 -29.95 -6.99
C SER A 176 -3.44 -29.98 -8.27
N TYR A 177 -4.10 -28.87 -8.62
CA TYR A 177 -4.96 -28.76 -9.80
C TYR A 177 -4.35 -27.78 -10.80
N ILE A 178 -4.35 -28.17 -12.08
CA ILE A 178 -3.71 -27.40 -13.15
C ILE A 178 -4.56 -26.17 -13.52
N SER A 179 -5.88 -26.23 -13.30
CA SER A 179 -6.80 -25.12 -13.54
C SER A 179 -7.90 -25.03 -12.47
N PHE A 180 -8.57 -23.89 -12.42
CA PHE A 180 -9.75 -23.70 -11.57
C PHE A 180 -10.88 -24.65 -11.95
N ASP A 181 -11.05 -24.94 -13.24
CA ASP A 181 -12.05 -25.90 -13.73
C ASP A 181 -11.74 -27.34 -13.28
N ASP A 182 -10.47 -27.73 -13.25
CA ASP A 182 -10.04 -29.03 -12.72
C ASP A 182 -10.38 -29.15 -11.23
N TYR A 183 -10.15 -28.08 -10.47
CA TYR A 183 -10.53 -28.01 -9.06
C TYR A 183 -12.05 -28.13 -8.88
N LEU A 184 -12.85 -27.36 -9.63
CA LEU A 184 -14.31 -27.41 -9.53
C LEU A 184 -14.85 -28.79 -9.91
N THR A 185 -14.30 -29.41 -10.95
CA THR A 185 -14.68 -30.76 -11.39
C THR A 185 -14.32 -31.78 -10.32
N ALA A 186 -13.11 -31.75 -9.78
CA ALA A 186 -12.68 -32.66 -8.73
C ALA A 186 -13.48 -32.50 -7.42
N LYS A 187 -13.99 -31.30 -7.15
CA LYS A 187 -14.84 -31.01 -5.98
C LYS A 187 -16.34 -31.18 -6.23
N ASN A 188 -16.74 -31.58 -7.44
CA ASN A 188 -18.15 -31.66 -7.86
C ASN A 188 -18.91 -30.34 -7.66
N LEU A 189 -18.22 -29.20 -7.84
CA LEU A 189 -18.76 -27.85 -7.68
C LEU A 189 -19.10 -27.20 -9.03
N THR A 190 -19.21 -27.99 -10.09
CA THR A 190 -19.46 -27.49 -11.44
C THR A 190 -20.80 -26.74 -11.48
N PRO A 191 -20.86 -25.49 -11.97
CA PRO A 191 -22.12 -24.80 -12.15
C PRO A 191 -22.97 -25.63 -13.11
N GLU A 192 -24.21 -25.95 -12.73
CA GLU A 192 -25.16 -26.52 -13.69
C GLU A 192 -25.19 -25.58 -14.91
N LYS A 193 -24.81 -26.11 -16.08
CA LYS A 193 -24.97 -25.41 -17.34
C LYS A 193 -26.46 -25.11 -17.51
N LYS A 194 -26.90 -23.92 -17.11
CA LYS A 194 -28.23 -23.39 -17.44
C LYS A 194 -28.29 -23.38 -18.97
N LYS A 195 -29.00 -24.36 -19.51
CA LYS A 195 -29.25 -24.53 -20.93
C LYS A 195 -30.12 -23.35 -21.37
N LEU A 196 -29.51 -22.26 -21.82
CA LEU A 196 -30.21 -21.20 -22.52
C LEU A 196 -30.69 -21.78 -23.86
N THR A 197 -31.89 -22.37 -23.85
CA THR A 197 -32.62 -22.70 -25.07
C THR A 197 -33.16 -21.39 -25.68
N GLY A 198 -32.26 -20.60 -26.24
CA GLY A 198 -32.59 -19.47 -27.11
C GLY A 198 -32.77 -19.98 -28.54
N LYS A 199 -34.02 -20.13 -28.97
CA LYS A 199 -34.39 -20.48 -30.35
C LYS A 199 -34.03 -19.29 -31.25
N ALA A 200 -32.81 -19.27 -31.80
CA ALA A 200 -32.43 -18.30 -32.83
C ALA A 200 -33.08 -18.70 -34.16
N GLY A 201 -34.28 -18.15 -34.41
CA GLY A 201 -34.90 -18.23 -35.73
C GLY A 201 -34.16 -17.34 -36.72
N THR A 202 -33.44 -17.96 -37.65
CA THR A 202 -32.98 -17.31 -38.89
C THR A 202 -33.96 -17.68 -40.01
N PRO A 203 -34.63 -16.73 -40.68
CA PRO A 203 -35.20 -16.98 -41.99
C PRO A 203 -34.13 -16.70 -43.05
N ASN A 204 -33.63 -17.79 -43.64
CA ASN A 204 -32.78 -17.79 -44.82
C ASN A 204 -33.59 -17.33 -46.04
N LYS A 205 -33.08 -16.34 -46.74
CA LYS A 205 -33.57 -15.79 -48.00
C LYS A 205 -33.28 -16.80 -49.12
N LYS A 206 -34.29 -17.25 -49.87
CA LYS A 206 -34.09 -17.94 -51.15
C LYS A 206 -34.94 -17.30 -52.25
N ASN A 207 -34.26 -17.13 -53.37
CA ASN A 207 -34.63 -16.45 -54.59
C ASN A 207 -35.73 -17.19 -55.37
N ASN A 208 -36.57 -16.42 -56.08
CA ASN A 208 -36.85 -16.57 -57.51
C ASN A 208 -37.26 -15.20 -58.07
#